data_AF-A0A0N8PPB8-F1
#
_entry.id   AF-A0A0N8PPB8-F1
#
_cell.length_a   1.000
_cell.length_b   1.000
_cell.length_c   1.000
_cell.angle_alpha   90.00
_cell.angle_beta   90.00
_cell.angle_gamma   90.00
#
_symmetry.space_group_name_H-M   'P 1'
#
loop_
_entity.id
_entity.type
_entity.pdbx_description
1 polymer ?
#
loop_
_entity_poly.entity_id
_entity_poly.type
_entity_poly.pdbx_seq_one_letter_code
_entity_poly.pdbx_strand_id
1 'polypeptide(L)'
;MTEVSPKRRTTRTQIYIVIVALLIVAATGYVYVYMRQAARTAAANHQQTFDEYVLTHKLGKLAEIDTGTGIDPMSYILTLTKSVPDNQRAAFATDLAHRYAEYDHGSVLIIVYVNPQTHKQQPIAESHYDDARKQLQLTVTFSSGQTQQINEHENW
;
A
#
# COMPACT_ATOMS: atom_id res chain seq x y z
N MET A 1 -23.81 18.28 65.17
CA MET A 1 -24.18 18.43 63.74
C MET A 1 -23.55 19.71 63.24
N THR A 2 -22.39 19.60 62.58
CA THR A 2 -21.64 20.77 62.10
C THR A 2 -22.13 21.11 60.70
N GLU A 3 -22.93 22.17 60.58
CA GLU A 3 -23.34 22.72 59.29
C GLU A 3 -22.11 23.16 58.51
N VAL A 4 -21.80 22.42 57.44
CA VAL A 4 -20.75 22.79 56.50
C VAL A 4 -21.26 24.02 55.75
N SER A 5 -20.77 25.18 56.15
CA SER A 5 -21.15 26.48 55.59
C SER A 5 -21.10 26.47 54.05
N PRO A 6 -22.18 26.90 53.36
CA PRO A 6 -22.39 26.67 51.93
C PRO A 6 -21.28 27.25 51.05
N LYS A 7 -20.58 28.30 51.50
CA LYS A 7 -19.42 28.89 50.83
C LYS A 7 -18.21 27.94 50.70
N ARG A 8 -17.95 27.06 51.69
CA ARG A 8 -16.82 26.11 51.63
C ARG A 8 -17.07 24.95 50.66
N ARG A 9 -18.33 24.59 50.43
CA ARG A 9 -18.71 23.59 49.42
C ARG A 9 -18.51 24.11 48.00
N THR A 10 -18.91 25.34 47.71
CA THR A 10 -18.75 25.94 46.37
C THR A 10 -17.29 26.11 45.96
N THR A 11 -16.41 26.55 46.86
CA THR A 11 -14.97 26.70 46.53
C THR A 11 -14.29 25.36 46.26
N ARG A 12 -14.64 24.30 47.01
CA ARG A 12 -14.12 22.95 46.75
C ARG A 12 -14.59 22.41 45.41
N THR A 13 -15.87 22.59 45.06
CA THR A 13 -16.41 22.17 43.76
C THR A 13 -15.75 22.91 42.60
N GLN A 14 -15.47 24.22 42.75
CA GLN A 14 -14.75 25.01 41.74
C GLN A 14 -13.32 24.50 41.53
N ILE A 15 -12.61 24.15 42.62
CA ILE A 15 -11.25 23.57 42.52
C ILE A 15 -11.29 22.21 41.80
N TYR A 16 -12.27 21.36 42.10
CA TYR A 16 -12.45 20.08 41.38
C TYR A 16 -12.71 20.28 39.89
N ILE A 17 -13.55 21.24 39.51
CA ILE A 17 -13.83 21.55 38.10
C ILE A 17 -12.56 22.01 37.38
N VAL A 18 -11.74 22.86 38.01
CA VAL A 18 -10.47 23.32 37.43
C VAL A 18 -9.48 22.18 37.24
N ILE A 19 -9.35 21.29 38.22
CA ILE A 19 -8.46 20.12 38.14
C ILE A 19 -8.93 19.17 37.04
N VAL A 20 -10.23 18.88 36.96
CA VAL A 20 -10.79 18.02 35.91
C VAL A 20 -10.60 18.64 34.52
N ALA A 21 -10.80 19.96 34.37
CA ALA A 21 -10.55 20.66 33.13
C ALA A 21 -9.07 20.58 32.71
N LEU A 22 -8.13 20.76 33.66
CA LEU A 22 -6.70 20.59 33.41
C LEU A 22 -6.33 19.17 32.97
N LEU A 23 -6.92 18.14 33.59
CA LEU A 23 -6.69 16.74 33.21
C LEU A 23 -7.24 16.45 31.81
N ILE A 24 -8.41 16.99 31.46
CA ILE A 24 -8.96 16.85 30.10
C ILE A 24 -8.03 17.51 29.09
N VAL A 25 -7.58 18.75 29.34
CA VAL A 25 -6.66 19.46 28.45
C VAL A 25 -5.33 18.70 28.30
N ALA A 26 -4.80 18.16 29.39
CA ALA A 26 -3.57 17.35 29.37
C ALA A 26 -3.76 16.05 28.57
N ALA A 27 -4.88 15.34 28.76
CA ALA A 27 -5.21 14.13 28.02
C ALA A 27 -5.40 14.40 26.53
N THR A 28 -6.11 15.46 26.16
CA THR A 28 -6.30 15.85 24.75
C THR A 28 -4.97 16.28 24.12
N GLY A 29 -4.15 17.03 24.84
CA GLY A 29 -2.80 17.40 24.40
C GLY A 29 -1.90 16.18 24.18
N TYR A 30 -1.94 15.20 25.08
CA TYR A 30 -1.20 13.95 24.96
C TYR A 30 -1.65 13.13 23.74
N VAL A 31 -2.96 12.96 23.54
CA VAL A 31 -3.51 12.26 22.37
C VAL A 31 -3.11 12.96 21.06
N TYR A 32 -3.15 14.29 21.03
CA TYR A 32 -2.73 15.05 19.85
C TYR A 32 -1.25 14.84 19.52
N VAL A 33 -0.37 14.89 20.52
CA VAL A 33 1.07 14.64 20.33
C VAL A 33 1.31 13.21 19.88
N TYR A 34 0.64 12.23 20.50
CA TYR A 34 0.73 10.82 20.13
C TYR A 34 0.27 10.57 18.69
N MET A 35 -0.88 11.12 18.28
CA MET A 35 -1.37 11.02 16.90
C MET A 35 -0.42 11.69 15.90
N ARG A 36 0.14 12.85 16.25
CA ARG A 36 1.11 13.55 15.40
C ARG A 36 2.41 12.77 15.25
N GLN A 37 2.86 12.11 16.32
CA GLN A 37 4.04 11.26 16.29
C GLN A 37 3.76 10.00 15.49
N ALA A 38 2.63 9.33 15.70
CA ALA A 38 2.20 8.18 14.89
C ALA A 38 2.05 8.53 13.40
N ALA A 39 1.49 9.69 13.06
CA ALA A 39 1.40 10.16 11.68
C ALA A 39 2.77 10.48 11.09
N ARG A 40 3.73 10.99 11.88
CA ARG A 40 5.11 11.19 11.44
C ARG A 40 5.88 9.87 11.31
N THR A 41 5.62 8.90 12.16
CA THR A 41 6.22 7.56 12.05
C THR A 41 5.62 6.80 10.88
N ALA A 42 4.31 6.89 10.66
CA ALA A 42 3.65 6.39 9.45
C ALA A 42 4.15 7.12 8.21
N ALA A 43 4.45 8.42 8.31
CA ALA A 43 5.01 9.17 7.20
C ALA A 43 6.48 8.82 6.91
N ALA A 44 7.26 8.56 7.96
CA ALA A 44 8.64 8.11 7.86
C ALA A 44 8.74 6.63 7.45
N ASN A 45 7.71 5.85 7.76
CA ASN A 45 7.52 4.45 7.37
C ASN A 45 6.51 4.33 6.21
N HIS A 46 6.33 5.35 5.37
CA HIS A 46 5.63 5.20 4.10
C HIS A 46 6.46 4.21 3.27
N GLN A 47 6.25 2.92 3.48
CA GLN A 47 6.49 1.90 2.48
C GLN A 47 5.66 2.37 1.29
N GLN A 48 6.34 2.80 0.22
CA GLN A 48 5.67 3.16 -1.02
C GLN A 48 4.81 1.96 -1.40
N THR A 49 3.50 2.11 -1.51
CA THR A 49 2.67 1.01 -2.02
C THR A 49 2.97 0.83 -3.51
N PHE A 50 2.71 -0.34 -4.06
CA PHE A 50 2.91 -0.55 -5.49
C PHE A 50 2.00 0.36 -6.33
N ASP A 51 0.80 0.66 -5.86
CA ASP A 51 -0.08 1.66 -6.48
C ASP A 51 0.56 3.06 -6.49
N GLU A 52 1.13 3.50 -5.37
CA GLU A 52 1.84 4.78 -5.30
C GLU A 52 3.05 4.82 -6.24
N TYR A 53 3.79 3.71 -6.36
CA TYR A 53 4.89 3.57 -7.31
C TYR A 53 4.42 3.72 -8.76
N VAL A 54 3.34 3.02 -9.14
CA VAL A 54 2.74 3.07 -10.48
C VAL A 54 2.27 4.49 -10.83
N LEU A 55 1.61 5.16 -9.89
CA LEU A 55 1.13 6.53 -10.06
C LEU A 55 2.28 7.54 -10.20
N THR A 56 3.28 7.45 -9.32
CA THR A 56 4.44 8.36 -9.30
C THR A 56 5.25 8.26 -10.58
N HIS A 57 5.46 7.03 -11.09
CA HIS A 57 6.22 6.78 -12.32
C HIS A 57 5.37 6.86 -13.59
N LYS A 58 4.06 7.15 -13.47
CA LYS A 58 3.10 7.27 -14.58
C LYS A 58 3.12 6.03 -15.50
N LEU A 59 3.25 4.85 -14.91
CA LEU A 59 3.33 3.60 -15.67
C LEU A 59 1.99 3.27 -16.33
N GLY A 60 0.89 3.57 -15.65
CA GLY A 60 -0.45 3.44 -16.18
C GLY A 60 -1.51 3.36 -15.10
N LYS A 61 -2.45 2.43 -15.26
CA LYS A 61 -3.57 2.22 -14.34
C LYS A 61 -3.45 0.86 -13.70
N LEU A 62 -3.55 0.83 -12.38
CA LEU A 62 -3.64 -0.40 -11.60
C LEU A 62 -5.12 -0.70 -11.34
N ALA A 63 -5.51 -1.96 -11.50
CA ALA A 63 -6.84 -2.46 -11.14
C ALA A 63 -6.69 -3.68 -10.26
N GLU A 64 -7.34 -3.66 -9.10
CA GLU A 64 -7.39 -4.80 -8.19
C GLU A 64 -8.27 -5.91 -8.75
N ILE A 65 -7.78 -7.13 -8.66
CA ILE A 65 -8.53 -8.34 -8.93
C ILE A 65 -9.00 -8.86 -7.58
N ASP A 66 -10.27 -8.64 -7.28
CA ASP A 66 -10.90 -9.31 -6.14
C ASP A 66 -11.06 -10.80 -6.49
N THR A 67 -10.33 -11.67 -5.81
CA THR A 67 -10.45 -13.13 -5.98
C THR A 67 -11.72 -13.68 -5.32
N GLY A 68 -12.52 -12.84 -4.66
CA GLY A 68 -13.83 -13.16 -4.09
C GLY A 68 -13.77 -13.88 -2.74
N THR A 69 -12.58 -14.16 -2.21
CA THR A 69 -12.38 -14.88 -0.94
C THR A 69 -12.08 -13.94 0.24
N GLY A 70 -11.68 -12.68 -0.03
CA GLY A 70 -11.34 -11.68 0.99
C GLY A 70 -10.12 -12.03 1.86
N ILE A 71 -9.42 -13.12 1.55
CA ILE A 71 -8.29 -13.68 2.33
C ILE A 71 -7.05 -13.88 1.44
N ASP A 72 -7.22 -13.87 0.12
CA ASP A 72 -6.10 -14.06 -0.80
C ASP A 72 -5.25 -12.80 -0.95
N PRO A 73 -3.94 -12.97 -1.24
CA PRO A 73 -3.03 -11.87 -1.47
C PRO A 73 -3.50 -10.98 -2.63
N MET A 74 -3.27 -9.68 -2.47
CA MET A 74 -3.66 -8.68 -3.47
C MET A 74 -3.14 -9.12 -4.84
N SER A 75 -4.02 -9.07 -5.82
CA SER A 75 -3.72 -9.41 -7.20
C SER A 75 -4.04 -8.19 -8.04
N TYR A 76 -3.11 -7.75 -8.88
CA TYR A 76 -3.28 -6.54 -9.67
C TYR A 76 -3.17 -6.80 -11.16
N ILE A 77 -3.94 -6.03 -11.94
CA ILE A 77 -3.74 -5.82 -13.36
C ILE A 77 -3.17 -4.42 -13.56
N LEU A 78 -1.92 -4.36 -14.01
CA LEU A 78 -1.29 -3.12 -14.46
C LEU A 78 -1.53 -2.94 -15.96
N THR A 79 -2.35 -1.95 -16.30
CA THR A 79 -2.54 -1.50 -17.68
C THR A 79 -1.56 -0.37 -18.00
N LEU A 80 -0.57 -0.65 -18.84
CA LEU A 80 0.46 0.29 -19.23
C LEU A 80 -0.06 1.39 -20.16
N THR A 81 0.44 2.61 -19.96
CA THR A 81 0.16 3.76 -20.84
C THR A 81 0.94 3.69 -22.15
N LYS A 82 2.10 3.03 -22.15
CA LYS A 82 3.01 2.94 -23.30
C LYS A 82 3.39 1.49 -23.55
N SER A 83 3.63 1.17 -24.82
CA SER A 83 4.18 -0.13 -25.21
C SER A 83 5.62 -0.27 -24.72
N VAL A 84 5.99 -1.49 -24.33
CA VAL A 84 7.35 -1.86 -23.92
C VAL A 84 8.02 -2.60 -25.07
N PRO A 85 9.19 -2.14 -25.55
CA PRO A 85 9.98 -2.84 -26.57
C PRO A 85 10.32 -4.26 -26.15
N ASP A 86 10.25 -5.22 -27.08
CA ASP A 86 10.44 -6.65 -26.78
C ASP A 86 11.78 -6.93 -26.06
N ASN A 87 12.86 -6.27 -26.45
CA ASN A 87 14.18 -6.42 -25.81
C ASN A 87 14.24 -5.93 -24.35
N GLN A 88 13.25 -5.17 -23.88
CA GLN A 88 13.17 -4.62 -22.53
C GLN A 88 12.09 -5.29 -21.68
N ARG A 89 11.17 -6.06 -22.28
CA ARG A 89 10.00 -6.62 -21.57
C ARG A 89 10.36 -7.46 -20.37
N ALA A 90 11.35 -8.34 -20.51
CA ALA A 90 11.77 -9.21 -19.42
C ALA A 90 12.31 -8.42 -18.22
N ALA A 91 13.27 -7.52 -18.45
CA ALA A 91 13.84 -6.68 -17.40
C ALA A 91 12.78 -5.77 -16.76
N PHE A 92 11.92 -5.15 -17.56
CA PHE A 92 10.84 -4.30 -17.09
C PHE A 92 9.84 -5.06 -16.21
N ALA A 93 9.39 -6.23 -16.66
CA ALA A 93 8.42 -7.04 -15.93
C ALA A 93 9.03 -7.61 -14.64
N THR A 94 10.31 -7.96 -14.66
CA THR A 94 11.04 -8.44 -13.48
C THR A 94 11.16 -7.34 -12.42
N ASP A 95 11.61 -6.14 -12.78
CA ASP A 95 11.69 -4.99 -11.85
C ASP A 95 10.33 -4.66 -11.22
N LEU A 96 9.25 -4.68 -12.01
CA LEU A 96 7.91 -4.44 -11.46
C LEU A 96 7.43 -5.54 -10.53
N ALA A 97 7.72 -6.81 -10.85
CA ALA A 97 7.34 -7.92 -10.00
C ALA A 97 8.12 -7.91 -8.67
N HIS A 98 9.41 -7.57 -8.69
CA HIS A 98 10.20 -7.37 -7.47
C HIS A 98 9.60 -6.26 -6.61
N ARG A 99 9.38 -5.07 -7.18
CA ARG A 99 8.76 -3.94 -6.45
C ARG A 99 7.39 -4.28 -5.89
N TYR A 100 6.58 -5.02 -6.62
CA TYR A 100 5.27 -5.41 -6.15
C TYR A 100 5.35 -6.35 -4.94
N ALA A 101 6.26 -7.31 -4.98
CA ALA A 101 6.52 -8.21 -3.86
C ALA A 101 7.16 -7.48 -2.66
N GLU A 102 8.06 -6.50 -2.89
CA GLU A 102 8.67 -5.67 -1.84
C GLU A 102 7.66 -4.77 -1.13
N TYR A 103 6.77 -4.14 -1.89
CA TYR A 103 5.93 -3.06 -1.39
C TYR A 103 4.63 -3.57 -0.77
N ASP A 104 3.96 -4.50 -1.46
CA ASP A 104 2.62 -4.93 -1.09
C ASP A 104 2.55 -6.43 -0.74
N HIS A 105 3.69 -7.14 -0.74
CA HIS A 105 3.74 -8.60 -0.61
C HIS A 105 2.78 -9.31 -1.59
N GLY A 106 2.60 -8.70 -2.75
CA GLY A 106 1.62 -9.13 -3.74
C GLY A 106 2.01 -10.43 -4.42
N SER A 107 1.04 -11.31 -4.64
CA SER A 107 1.31 -12.62 -5.24
C SER A 107 1.14 -12.64 -6.75
N VAL A 108 0.13 -11.96 -7.31
CA VAL A 108 -0.13 -12.01 -8.76
C VAL A 108 -0.14 -10.62 -9.37
N LEU A 109 0.71 -10.40 -10.37
CA LEU A 109 0.72 -9.19 -11.17
C LEU A 109 0.58 -9.53 -12.65
N ILE A 110 -0.49 -9.02 -13.26
CA ILE A 110 -0.73 -9.13 -14.69
C ILE A 110 -0.41 -7.78 -15.34
N ILE A 111 0.53 -7.75 -16.27
CA ILE A 111 0.94 -6.54 -16.99
C ILE A 111 0.40 -6.61 -18.41
N VAL A 112 -0.45 -5.66 -18.77
CA VAL A 112 -1.06 -5.54 -20.11
C VAL A 112 -0.81 -4.17 -20.70
N TYR A 113 -0.68 -4.12 -22.02
CA TYR A 113 -0.72 -2.87 -22.77
C TYR A 113 -2.00 -2.82 -23.61
N VAL A 114 -2.73 -1.72 -23.55
CA VAL A 114 -3.89 -1.49 -24.42
C VAL A 114 -3.50 -0.54 -25.52
N ASN A 115 -3.52 -1.01 -26.77
CA ASN A 115 -3.23 -0.14 -27.90
C ASN A 115 -4.32 0.93 -28.02
N PRO A 116 -4.00 2.23 -27.91
CA PRO A 116 -5.00 3.30 -27.91
C PRO A 116 -5.71 3.49 -29.25
N GLN A 117 -5.14 2.98 -30.35
CA GLN A 117 -5.71 3.09 -31.69
C GLN A 117 -6.68 1.94 -31.99
N THR A 118 -6.36 0.73 -31.55
CA THR A 118 -7.12 -0.49 -31.89
C THR A 118 -7.96 -1.02 -30.74
N HIS A 119 -7.77 -0.49 -29.53
CA HIS A 119 -8.34 -0.96 -28.26
C HIS A 119 -8.05 -2.44 -27.96
N LYS A 120 -7.13 -3.08 -28.69
CA LYS A 120 -6.72 -4.45 -28.43
C LYS A 120 -5.79 -4.49 -27.23
N GLN A 121 -6.07 -5.41 -26.32
CA GLN A 121 -5.18 -5.72 -25.21
C GLN A 121 -4.06 -6.63 -25.69
N GLN A 122 -2.84 -6.33 -25.26
CA GLN A 122 -1.66 -7.11 -25.52
C GLN A 122 -1.05 -7.52 -24.16
N PRO A 123 -1.02 -8.81 -23.82
CA PRO A 123 -0.34 -9.27 -22.62
C PRO A 123 1.17 -9.01 -22.76
N ILE A 124 1.77 -8.46 -21.71
CA ILE A 124 3.21 -8.20 -21.64
C ILE A 124 3.87 -9.21 -20.73
N ALA A 125 3.35 -9.39 -19.52
CA ALA A 125 3.84 -10.38 -18.59
C ALA A 125 2.78 -10.74 -17.54
N GLU A 126 2.97 -11.89 -16.91
CA GLU A 126 2.26 -12.33 -15.73
C GLU A 126 3.28 -12.84 -14.71
N SER A 127 3.18 -12.39 -13.47
CA SER A 127 4.04 -12.84 -12.39
C SER A 127 3.25 -13.51 -11.28
N HIS A 128 3.86 -14.52 -10.68
CA HIS A 128 3.39 -15.21 -9.50
C HIS A 128 4.52 -15.28 -8.48
N TYR A 129 4.34 -14.65 -7.32
CA TYR A 129 5.26 -14.70 -6.20
C TYR A 129 4.71 -15.63 -5.11
N ASP A 130 5.48 -16.68 -4.81
CA ASP A 130 5.23 -17.63 -3.73
C ASP A 130 6.05 -17.21 -2.51
N ASP A 131 5.41 -16.54 -1.56
CA ASP A 131 6.02 -16.06 -0.32
C ASP A 131 6.48 -17.19 0.61
N ALA A 132 5.87 -18.38 0.51
CA ALA A 132 6.29 -19.53 1.32
C ALA A 132 7.61 -20.12 0.81
N ARG A 133 7.82 -20.11 -0.50
CA ARG A 133 9.04 -20.64 -1.14
C ARG A 133 10.05 -19.57 -1.53
N LYS A 134 9.73 -18.29 -1.34
CA LYS A 134 10.56 -17.15 -1.75
C LYS A 134 10.94 -17.24 -3.23
N GLN A 135 9.95 -17.51 -4.07
CA GLN A 135 10.14 -17.73 -5.50
C GLN A 135 9.23 -16.84 -6.33
N LEU A 136 9.83 -16.15 -7.30
CA LEU A 136 9.13 -15.41 -8.33
C LEU A 136 9.12 -16.24 -9.63
N GLN A 137 7.93 -16.53 -10.12
CA GLN A 137 7.71 -17.06 -11.46
C GLN A 137 7.15 -15.95 -12.35
N LEU A 138 7.80 -15.69 -13.47
CA LEU A 138 7.39 -14.67 -14.43
C LEU A 138 7.24 -15.30 -15.81
N THR A 139 6.11 -15.04 -16.47
CA THR A 139 5.87 -15.41 -17.87
C THR A 139 5.76 -14.14 -18.70
N VAL A 140 6.72 -13.91 -19.59
CA VAL A 140 6.79 -12.73 -20.46
C VAL A 140 6.29 -13.11 -21.85
N THR A 141 5.41 -12.30 -22.43
CA THR A 141 4.89 -12.49 -23.79
C THR A 141 5.49 -11.45 -24.74
N PHE A 142 6.10 -11.90 -25.84
CA PHE A 142 6.68 -11.05 -26.88
C PHE A 142 5.69 -10.72 -27.99
N SER A 143 5.99 -9.70 -28.81
CA SER A 143 5.12 -9.28 -29.91
C SER A 143 4.96 -10.36 -30.99
N SER A 144 5.93 -11.28 -31.09
CA SER A 144 5.87 -12.46 -31.96
C SER A 144 4.86 -13.53 -31.50
N GLY A 145 4.33 -13.41 -30.28
CA GLY A 145 3.51 -14.44 -29.64
C GLY A 145 4.34 -15.51 -28.90
N GLN A 146 5.68 -15.44 -28.97
CA GLN A 146 6.55 -16.28 -28.14
C GLN A 146 6.43 -15.88 -26.68
N THR A 147 6.49 -16.87 -25.79
CA THR A 147 6.58 -16.65 -24.34
C THR A 147 7.95 -17.08 -23.81
N GLN A 148 8.40 -16.42 -22.76
CA GLN A 148 9.59 -16.78 -21.99
C GLN A 148 9.21 -16.86 -20.52
N GLN A 149 9.55 -17.99 -19.90
CA GLN A 149 9.42 -18.16 -18.45
C GLN A 149 10.75 -17.84 -17.77
N ILE A 150 10.68 -17.09 -16.68
CA ILE A 150 11.79 -16.71 -15.82
C ILE A 150 11.39 -17.13 -14.41
N ASN A 151 12.22 -17.95 -13.78
CA ASN A 151 12.02 -18.37 -12.40
C ASN A 151 13.21 -17.88 -11.59
N GLU A 152 12.95 -17.05 -10.59
CA GLU A 152 13.95 -16.45 -9.73
C GLU A 152 13.65 -16.76 -8.27
N HIS A 153 14.70 -16.97 -7.49
CA HIS A 153 14.60 -17.01 -6.04
C HIS A 153 14.83 -15.60 -5.49
N GLU A 154 14.09 -15.21 -4.46
CA GLU A 154 14.24 -13.91 -3.80
C GLU A 154 15.66 -13.77 -3.24
N ASN A 155 16.48 -12.95 -3.91
CA ASN A 155 17.85 -12.61 -3.52
C ASN A 155 18.12 -11.10 -3.71
N TRP A 156 17.06 -10.31 -3.87
CA TRP A 156 17.08 -8.88 -4.13
C TRP A 156 16.77 -8.09 -2.86
#